data_AF-A0A8S3V9B6-F1
#
_entry.id   AF-A0A8S3V9B6-F1
#
_cell.length_a   1.000
_cell.length_b   1.000
_cell.length_c   1.000
_cell.angle_alpha   90.00
_cell.angle_beta   90.00
_cell.angle_gamma   90.00
#
_symmetry.space_group_name_H-M   'P 1'
#
loop_
_entity.id
_entity.type
_entity.pdbx_description
1 polymer ?
#
loop_
_entity_poly.entity_id
_entity_poly.type
_entity_poly.pdbx_seq_one_letter_code
_entity_poly.pdbx_strand_id
1 'polypeptide(L)'
;MIKNCFTNFIKVVKVLHDTIIWLQVSKDVTICGQDYYVGCVYLPPVSSNYYKMYECDIFYELINCVEKYSTESSKVFLLGDMNARTAIGNDFIKHDSLYGSIFDDFNHIFNYMSDNNLPVRRNPDQGTNEYGTKLLNLCRSTGLRIVNGRHKDGTANDFTFVVRMSGMSVV
;
A
#
# COMPACT_ATOMS: atom_id res chain seq x y z
N MET A 1 -20.75 11.03 18.09
CA MET A 1 -20.49 10.39 19.40
C MET A 1 -19.27 9.45 19.39
N ILE A 2 -18.99 8.70 18.31
CA ILE A 2 -17.82 7.79 18.18
C ILE A 2 -16.46 8.53 18.01
N LYS A 3 -16.45 9.81 17.62
CA LYS A 3 -15.22 10.52 17.22
C LYS A 3 -14.24 10.82 18.38
N ASN A 4 -14.75 11.01 19.61
CA ASN A 4 -13.95 11.52 20.74
C ASN A 4 -13.26 10.44 21.56
N CYS A 5 -13.76 9.19 21.57
CA CYS A 5 -13.15 8.12 22.35
C CYS A 5 -11.81 7.64 21.75
N PHE A 6 -11.62 7.80 20.44
CA PHE A 6 -10.38 7.42 19.76
C PHE A 6 -9.37 8.55 19.60
N THR A 7 -9.75 9.80 19.88
CA THR A 7 -8.87 10.97 19.64
C THR A 7 -7.56 10.86 20.41
N ASN A 8 -7.58 10.31 21.63
CA ASN A 8 -6.37 10.14 22.46
C ASN A 8 -5.44 9.03 21.94
N PHE A 9 -5.93 8.16 21.07
CA PHE A 9 -5.19 7.02 20.53
C PHE A 9 -4.77 7.23 19.07
N ILE A 10 -5.12 8.35 18.45
CA ILE A 10 -4.80 8.65 17.06
C ILE A 10 -4.02 9.96 17.00
N LYS A 11 -2.84 9.92 16.38
CA LYS A 11 -1.97 11.08 16.20
C LYS A 11 -1.65 11.30 14.73
N VAL A 12 -1.74 12.54 14.26
CA VAL A 12 -1.15 12.93 12.97
C VAL A 12 0.37 13.00 13.14
N VAL A 13 1.12 12.20 12.36
CA VAL A 13 2.59 12.11 12.48
C VAL A 13 3.34 12.77 11.33
N LYS A 14 2.71 12.93 10.15
CA LYS A 14 3.29 13.63 9.00
C LYS A 14 2.16 14.09 8.07
N VAL A 15 2.35 15.25 7.44
CA VAL A 15 1.55 15.70 6.28
C VAL A 15 2.52 15.97 5.14
N LEU A 16 2.22 15.46 3.95
CA LEU A 16 3.04 15.59 2.74
C LEU A 16 2.20 16.19 1.60
N HIS A 17 2.66 17.32 1.07
CA HIS A 17 2.14 18.01 -0.12
C HIS A 17 0.60 18.22 -0.11
N ASP A 18 0.03 18.37 1.09
CA ASP A 18 -1.41 18.52 1.38
C ASP A 18 -2.32 17.37 0.90
N THR A 19 -1.71 16.30 0.38
CA THR A 19 -2.41 15.17 -0.26
C THR A 19 -2.25 13.85 0.48
N ILE A 20 -1.25 13.78 1.38
CA ILE A 20 -0.97 12.57 2.14
C ILE A 20 -0.89 12.93 3.61
N ILE A 21 -1.71 12.25 4.41
CA ILE A 21 -1.74 12.40 5.86
C ILE A 21 -1.36 11.05 6.46
N TRP A 22 -0.31 11.04 7.27
CA TRP A 22 0.08 9.88 8.06
C TRP A 22 -0.48 9.98 9.47
N LEU A 23 -1.21 8.94 9.85
CA LEU A 23 -1.77 8.76 11.18
C LEU A 23 -1.04 7.61 11.89
N GLN A 24 -0.78 7.75 13.18
CA GLN A 24 -0.42 6.65 14.06
C GLN A 24 -1.62 6.34 14.95
N VAL A 25 -2.02 5.07 14.98
CA VAL A 25 -3.03 4.52 15.89
C VAL A 25 -2.29 3.72 16.95
N SER A 26 -2.52 4.07 18.22
CA SER A 26 -1.87 3.43 19.36
C SER A 26 -2.23 1.95 19.45
N LYS A 27 -1.23 1.14 19.75
CA LYS A 27 -1.39 -0.27 20.13
C LYS A 27 -2.43 -0.52 21.22
N ASP A 28 -2.71 0.48 22.07
CA ASP A 28 -3.68 0.38 23.17
C ASP A 28 -5.11 0.10 22.69
N VAL A 29 -5.39 0.41 21.42
CA VAL A 29 -6.71 0.18 20.78
C VAL A 29 -6.64 -0.79 19.60
N THR A 30 -5.47 -1.36 19.28
CA THR A 30 -5.34 -2.35 18.22
C THR A 30 -5.44 -3.78 18.76
N ILE A 31 -6.01 -4.67 17.96
CA ILE A 31 -6.26 -6.06 18.36
C ILE A 31 -4.97 -6.86 18.51
N CYS A 32 -3.93 -6.54 17.73
CA CYS A 32 -2.65 -7.26 17.76
C CYS A 32 -1.62 -6.67 18.73
N GLY A 33 -1.96 -5.61 19.48
CA GLY A 33 -1.04 -4.97 20.42
C GLY A 33 0.17 -4.28 19.76
N GLN A 34 0.03 -3.88 18.49
CA GLN A 34 1.04 -3.14 17.72
C GLN A 34 0.50 -1.78 17.27
N ASP A 35 1.39 -0.80 17.11
CA ASP A 35 1.01 0.50 16.56
C ASP A 35 0.70 0.37 15.06
N TYR A 36 -0.36 1.03 14.59
CA TYR A 36 -0.65 1.09 13.16
C TYR A 36 -0.29 2.47 12.60
N TYR A 37 0.48 2.49 11.53
CA TYR A 37 0.72 3.69 10.73
C TYR A 37 -0.11 3.63 9.45
N VAL A 38 -0.99 4.61 9.29
CA VAL A 38 -1.96 4.67 8.19
C VAL A 38 -1.66 5.91 7.35
N GLY A 39 -1.21 5.70 6.12
CA GLY A 39 -1.08 6.74 5.11
C GLY A 39 -2.40 6.89 4.36
N CYS A 40 -3.12 7.98 4.61
CA CYS A 40 -4.27 8.41 3.82
C CYS A 40 -3.76 9.19 2.61
N VAL A 41 -3.84 8.60 1.41
CA VAL A 41 -3.20 9.08 0.19
C VAL A 41 -4.26 9.50 -0.83
N TYR A 42 -4.11 10.70 -1.37
CA TYR A 42 -4.80 11.11 -2.58
C TYR A 42 -3.77 11.55 -3.62
N LEU A 43 -3.60 10.80 -4.70
CA LEU A 43 -2.81 11.24 -5.85
C LEU A 43 -3.78 11.65 -6.95
N PRO A 44 -3.69 12.87 -7.52
CA PRO A 44 -4.51 13.22 -8.67
C PRO A 44 -4.08 12.38 -9.90
N PRO A 45 -4.88 12.33 -10.96
CA PRO A 45 -4.53 11.57 -12.16
C PRO A 45 -3.15 11.92 -12.71
N VAL A 46 -2.45 10.96 -13.31
CA VAL A 46 -1.08 11.12 -13.89
C VAL A 46 -0.95 12.32 -14.84
N SER A 47 -2.04 12.70 -15.52
CA SER A 47 -2.08 13.86 -16.42
C SER A 47 -2.15 15.21 -15.70
N SER A 48 -2.46 15.22 -14.40
CA SER A 48 -2.54 16.43 -13.59
C SER A 48 -1.16 17.07 -13.43
N ASN A 49 -1.13 18.40 -13.43
CA ASN A 49 0.10 19.14 -13.20
C ASN A 49 0.44 19.29 -11.71
N TYR A 50 -0.43 18.84 -10.80
CA TYR A 50 -0.28 19.03 -9.34
C TYR A 50 1.11 18.64 -8.83
N TYR A 51 1.53 17.37 -9.04
CA TYR A 51 2.85 16.92 -8.56
C TYR A 51 4.03 17.35 -9.40
N LYS A 52 3.80 17.78 -10.65
CA LYS A 52 4.89 18.38 -11.46
C LYS A 52 5.40 19.67 -10.81
N MET A 53 4.57 20.34 -10.00
CA MET A 53 4.95 21.57 -9.29
C MET A 53 5.80 21.33 -8.03
N TYR A 54 5.79 20.12 -7.45
CA TYR A 54 6.48 19.84 -6.19
C TYR A 54 7.90 19.28 -6.37
N GLU A 55 8.36 19.12 -7.62
CA GLU A 55 9.69 18.57 -7.99
C GLU A 55 10.10 17.34 -7.16
N CYS A 56 9.14 16.46 -6.82
CA CYS A 56 9.35 15.32 -5.93
C CYS A 56 8.85 14.01 -6.54
N ASP A 57 9.54 12.90 -6.24
CA ASP A 57 9.01 11.56 -6.51
C ASP A 57 8.16 11.11 -5.31
N ILE A 58 6.84 11.27 -5.44
CA ILE A 58 5.89 10.96 -4.37
C ILE A 58 5.87 9.47 -3.99
N PHE A 59 6.17 8.58 -4.94
CA PHE A 59 6.22 7.14 -4.65
C PHE A 59 7.50 6.79 -3.88
N TYR A 60 8.61 7.46 -4.18
CA TYR A 60 9.84 7.32 -3.39
C TYR A 60 9.66 7.85 -1.96
N GLU A 61 9.01 9.00 -1.78
CA GLU A 61 8.66 9.51 -0.45
C GLU A 61 7.76 8.56 0.34
N LEU A 62 6.78 7.93 -0.34
CA LEU A 62 5.95 6.90 0.28
C LEU A 62 6.76 5.67 0.70
N ILE A 63 7.69 5.18 -0.13
CA ILE A 63 8.59 4.07 0.22
C ILE A 63 9.37 4.41 1.49
N ASN A 64 10.01 5.59 1.53
CA ASN A 64 10.78 6.04 2.70
C ASN A 64 9.91 6.12 3.97
N CYS A 65 8.65 6.53 3.85
CA CYS A 65 7.71 6.54 4.97
C CYS A 65 7.32 5.13 5.41
N VAL A 66 7.04 4.23 4.47
CA VAL A 66 6.71 2.82 4.78
C VAL A 66 7.89 2.15 5.49
N GLU A 67 9.11 2.30 4.99
CA GLU A 67 10.32 1.76 5.62
C GLU A 67 10.51 2.32 7.03
N LYS A 68 10.35 3.64 7.21
CA LYS A 68 10.46 4.29 8.52
C LYS A 68 9.44 3.74 9.54
N TYR A 69 8.22 3.47 9.10
CA TYR A 69 7.11 3.11 9.98
C TYR A 69 6.89 1.60 10.12
N SER A 70 7.51 0.79 9.26
CA SER A 70 7.44 -0.67 9.31
C SER A 70 8.53 -1.22 10.23
N THR A 71 8.20 -1.37 11.51
CA THR A 71 9.10 -1.92 12.54
C THR A 71 8.50 -3.19 13.15
N GLU A 72 9.25 -3.89 14.00
CA GLU A 72 8.75 -5.08 14.69
C GLU A 72 7.51 -4.82 15.57
N SER A 73 7.39 -3.60 16.10
CA SER A 73 6.30 -3.17 16.98
C SER A 73 5.15 -2.45 16.25
N SER A 74 5.21 -2.35 14.92
CA SER A 74 4.23 -1.60 14.14
C SER A 74 3.85 -2.27 12.82
N LYS A 75 2.70 -1.85 12.28
CA LYS A 75 2.22 -2.25 10.95
C LYS A 75 1.86 -1.03 10.13
N VAL A 76 2.05 -1.11 8.82
CA VAL A 76 1.82 0.00 7.88
C VAL A 76 0.67 -0.33 6.94
N PHE A 77 -0.23 0.63 6.74
CA PHE A 77 -1.31 0.57 5.77
C PHE A 77 -1.29 1.83 4.91
N LEU A 78 -1.52 1.65 3.61
CA LEU A 78 -1.80 2.76 2.69
C LEU A 78 -3.24 2.62 2.20
N LEU A 79 -3.99 3.72 2.27
CA LEU A 79 -5.41 3.78 1.93
C LEU A 79 -5.68 5.06 1.13
N GLY A 80 -6.58 5.00 0.18
CA GLY A 80 -7.10 6.19 -0.50
C GLY A 80 -7.25 5.98 -2.00
N ASP A 81 -7.11 7.06 -2.77
CA ASP A 81 -7.17 7.04 -4.24
C ASP A 81 -5.83 7.50 -4.78
N MET A 82 -5.00 6.56 -5.21
CA MET A 82 -3.70 6.88 -5.81
C MET A 82 -3.78 7.05 -7.34
N ASN A 83 -4.98 7.01 -7.93
CA ASN A 83 -5.19 7.03 -9.38
C ASN A 83 -4.32 5.99 -10.13
N ALA A 84 -3.96 4.90 -9.47
CA ALA A 84 -3.03 3.90 -9.98
C ALA A 84 -3.79 2.70 -10.56
N ARG A 85 -3.75 2.56 -11.90
CA ARG A 85 -4.37 1.44 -12.61
C ARG A 85 -3.33 0.34 -12.78
N THR A 86 -3.48 -0.76 -12.04
CA THR A 86 -2.47 -1.81 -11.94
C THR A 86 -2.76 -3.03 -12.82
N ALA A 87 -3.87 -3.04 -13.55
CA ALA A 87 -4.41 -4.23 -14.22
C ALA A 87 -4.33 -5.47 -13.31
N ILE A 88 -3.76 -6.55 -13.83
CA ILE A 88 -3.44 -7.80 -13.12
C ILE A 88 -1.94 -7.93 -12.76
N GLY A 89 -1.20 -6.82 -12.75
CA GLY A 89 0.23 -6.81 -12.41
C GLY A 89 0.49 -7.33 -10.98
N ASN A 90 1.62 -8.04 -10.80
CA ASN A 90 2.02 -8.57 -9.50
C ASN A 90 2.64 -7.46 -8.66
N ASP A 91 2.16 -7.33 -7.44
CA ASP A 91 2.61 -6.44 -6.38
C ASP A 91 3.64 -7.10 -5.46
N PHE A 92 4.11 -8.29 -5.84
CA PHE A 92 5.15 -9.07 -5.18
C PHE A 92 6.21 -9.50 -6.21
N ILE A 93 7.36 -9.96 -5.72
CA ILE A 93 8.43 -10.47 -6.58
C ILE A 93 8.08 -11.90 -6.98
N LYS A 94 8.02 -12.17 -8.29
CA LYS A 94 7.76 -13.52 -8.77
C LYS A 94 8.99 -14.40 -8.55
N HIS A 95 8.75 -15.64 -8.13
CA HIS A 95 9.82 -16.61 -7.87
C HIS A 95 10.79 -16.17 -6.76
N ASP A 96 10.27 -15.46 -5.76
CA ASP A 96 11.01 -15.00 -4.58
C ASP A 96 11.41 -16.14 -3.62
N SER A 97 11.05 -17.37 -3.97
CA SER A 97 11.41 -18.58 -3.24
C SER A 97 12.86 -18.94 -3.55
N LEU A 98 13.76 -18.58 -2.64
CA LEU A 98 15.14 -19.03 -2.68
C LEU A 98 15.18 -20.49 -2.19
N TYR A 99 15.32 -21.42 -3.12
CA TYR A 99 15.52 -22.84 -2.80
C TYR A 99 17.01 -23.17 -2.80
N GLY A 100 17.52 -23.71 -1.68
CA GLY A 100 18.87 -24.28 -1.61
C GLY A 100 19.45 -24.27 -0.20
N SER A 101 20.27 -25.30 0.11
CA SER A 101 20.94 -25.48 1.41
C SER A 101 21.78 -24.27 1.84
N ILE A 102 22.36 -23.56 0.87
CA ILE A 102 23.12 -22.33 1.13
C ILE A 102 22.22 -21.25 1.74
N PHE A 103 20.96 -21.14 1.34
CA PHE A 103 20.11 -20.10 1.90
C PHE A 103 19.66 -20.44 3.32
N ASP A 104 19.30 -21.69 3.60
CA ASP A 104 18.96 -22.14 4.95
C ASP A 104 20.10 -21.86 5.95
N ASP A 105 21.34 -22.06 5.50
CA ASP A 105 22.55 -21.78 6.28
C ASP A 105 22.83 -20.28 6.47
N PHE A 106 22.30 -19.38 5.64
CA PHE A 106 22.55 -17.93 5.73
C PHE A 106 21.29 -17.10 6.04
N ASN A 107 20.11 -17.72 6.16
CA ASN A 107 18.85 -17.01 6.33
C ASN A 107 18.80 -16.21 7.64
N HIS A 108 19.51 -16.68 8.67
CA HIS A 108 19.68 -15.99 9.94
C HIS A 108 20.55 -14.71 9.85
N ILE A 109 21.33 -14.54 8.78
CA ILE A 109 22.12 -13.34 8.51
C ILE A 109 21.31 -12.32 7.71
N PHE A 110 20.50 -12.79 6.76
CA PHE A 110 19.75 -11.92 5.85
C PHE A 110 18.33 -11.59 6.33
N ASN A 111 17.81 -12.30 7.36
CA ASN A 111 16.44 -12.13 7.91
C ASN A 111 15.36 -12.05 6.82
N TYR A 112 15.53 -12.84 5.77
CA TYR A 112 14.68 -12.77 4.61
C TYR A 112 13.42 -13.61 4.84
N MET A 113 12.27 -12.95 4.85
CA MET A 113 10.97 -13.63 4.88
C MET A 113 10.46 -13.78 3.46
N SER A 114 10.44 -15.02 2.97
CA SER A 114 9.73 -15.35 1.72
C SER A 114 8.27 -14.93 1.83
N ASP A 115 7.73 -14.44 0.72
CA ASP A 115 6.33 -14.07 0.63
C ASP A 115 5.40 -15.23 0.93
N ASN A 116 4.37 -14.97 1.74
CA ASN A 116 3.26 -15.89 1.94
C ASN A 116 2.46 -16.04 0.63
N ASN A 117 1.94 -17.24 0.35
CA ASN A 117 1.03 -17.48 -0.76
C ASN A 117 -0.28 -16.70 -0.56
N LEU A 118 -0.34 -15.48 -1.09
CA LEU A 118 -1.53 -14.65 -1.05
C LEU A 118 -2.55 -15.14 -2.08
N PRO A 119 -3.86 -14.94 -1.83
CA PRO A 119 -4.87 -15.13 -2.85
C PRO A 119 -4.54 -14.36 -4.12
N VAL A 120 -4.84 -14.97 -5.27
CA VAL A 120 -4.69 -14.33 -6.58
C VAL A 120 -5.55 -13.07 -6.61
N ARG A 121 -4.93 -11.94 -6.93
CA ARG A 121 -5.61 -10.66 -7.09
C ARG A 121 -6.46 -10.68 -8.36
N ARG A 122 -7.75 -10.43 -8.21
CA ARG A 122 -8.70 -10.26 -9.32
C ARG A 122 -9.00 -8.78 -9.51
N ASN A 123 -8.87 -8.29 -10.73
CA ASN A 123 -9.18 -6.91 -11.06
C ASN A 123 -9.95 -6.88 -12.39
N PRO A 124 -11.18 -6.32 -12.44
CA PRO A 124 -11.92 -6.21 -13.69
C PRO A 124 -11.26 -5.22 -14.66
N ASP A 125 -10.56 -4.21 -14.13
CA ASP A 125 -9.79 -3.26 -14.93
C ASP A 125 -8.51 -3.91 -15.47
N GLN A 126 -8.36 -3.93 -16.80
CA GLN A 126 -7.17 -4.44 -17.49
C GLN A 126 -6.21 -3.33 -17.94
N GLY A 127 -6.57 -2.06 -17.71
CA GLY A 127 -5.72 -0.93 -18.05
C GLY A 127 -4.57 -0.74 -17.07
N THR A 128 -3.45 -0.24 -17.59
CA THR A 128 -2.31 0.20 -16.79
C THR A 128 -2.01 1.68 -17.03
N ASN A 129 -1.42 2.35 -16.03
CA ASN A 129 -0.83 3.68 -16.19
C ASN A 129 0.51 3.77 -15.44
N GLU A 130 1.23 4.89 -15.59
CA GLU A 130 2.53 5.10 -14.95
C GLU A 130 2.47 4.92 -13.43
N TYR A 131 1.42 5.45 -12.79
CA TYR A 131 1.21 5.34 -11.34
C TYR A 131 0.92 3.89 -10.93
N GLY A 132 0.23 3.12 -11.76
CA GLY A 132 0.07 1.68 -11.59
C GLY A 132 1.40 0.94 -11.52
N THR A 133 2.32 1.24 -12.44
CA THR A 133 3.67 0.67 -12.41
C THR A 133 4.45 1.08 -11.16
N LYS A 134 4.40 2.37 -10.79
CA LYS A 134 5.07 2.88 -9.57
C LYS A 134 4.49 2.28 -8.29
N LEU A 135 3.18 2.11 -8.20
CA LEU A 135 2.52 1.45 -7.07
C LEU A 135 2.95 -0.02 -6.94
N LEU A 136 3.00 -0.76 -8.05
CA LEU A 136 3.48 -2.14 -8.04
C LEU A 136 4.95 -2.23 -7.60
N ASN A 137 5.79 -1.27 -8.02
CA ASN A 137 7.18 -1.21 -7.57
C ASN A 137 7.27 -0.88 -6.08
N LEU A 138 6.48 0.07 -5.57
CA LEU A 138 6.38 0.36 -4.13
C LEU A 138 6.04 -0.91 -3.34
N CYS A 139 5.04 -1.68 -3.78
CA CYS A 139 4.66 -2.92 -3.12
C CYS A 139 5.79 -3.97 -3.11
N ARG A 140 6.51 -4.12 -4.23
CA ARG A 140 7.67 -5.03 -4.31
C ARG A 140 8.82 -4.59 -3.42
N SER A 141 9.13 -3.29 -3.40
CA SER A 141 10.22 -2.73 -2.60
C SER A 141 9.95 -2.78 -1.10
N THR A 142 8.69 -2.60 -0.68
CA THR A 142 8.33 -2.49 0.74
C THR A 142 7.73 -3.75 1.35
N GLY A 143 7.37 -4.75 0.53
CA GLY A 143 6.62 -5.91 0.99
C GLY A 143 5.12 -5.66 1.23
N LEU A 144 4.60 -4.44 1.00
CA LEU A 144 3.17 -4.16 1.08
C LEU A 144 2.38 -4.87 -0.02
N ARG A 145 1.11 -5.20 0.25
CA ARG A 145 0.26 -5.99 -0.65
C ARG A 145 -1.07 -5.29 -0.88
N ILE A 146 -1.53 -5.28 -2.12
CA ILE A 146 -2.81 -4.69 -2.52
C ILE A 146 -3.96 -5.59 -2.06
N VAL A 147 -4.77 -5.13 -1.11
CA VAL A 147 -5.88 -5.96 -0.59
C VAL A 147 -7.05 -6.04 -1.58
N ASN A 148 -7.29 -4.97 -2.37
CA ASN A 148 -8.33 -4.92 -3.39
C ASN A 148 -8.20 -6.10 -4.38
N GLY A 149 -9.29 -6.83 -4.63
CA GLY A 149 -9.27 -8.01 -5.49
C GLY A 149 -8.84 -9.32 -4.84
N ARG A 150 -8.54 -9.35 -3.53
CA ARG A 150 -8.10 -10.57 -2.81
C ARG A 150 -9.09 -11.14 -1.80
N HIS A 151 -10.14 -10.40 -1.45
CA HIS A 151 -11.16 -10.85 -0.51
C HIS A 151 -12.25 -11.68 -1.24
N LYS A 152 -12.65 -12.82 -0.67
CA LYS A 152 -13.60 -13.76 -1.30
C LYS A 152 -15.06 -13.33 -1.15
N ASP A 153 -15.40 -12.54 -0.14
CA ASP A 153 -16.79 -12.37 0.31
C ASP A 153 -17.40 -10.97 0.08
N GLY A 154 -17.12 -10.28 -1.03
CA GLY A 154 -17.75 -8.98 -1.30
C GLY A 154 -17.49 -8.38 -2.68
N THR A 155 -17.91 -7.12 -2.87
CA THR A 155 -17.69 -6.21 -4.03
C THR A 155 -16.21 -5.94 -4.36
N ALA A 156 -15.30 -6.77 -3.85
CA ALA A 156 -13.86 -6.67 -3.99
C ALA A 156 -13.36 -6.96 -5.42
N ASN A 157 -14.24 -7.40 -6.32
CA ASN A 157 -13.97 -7.60 -7.76
C ASN A 157 -14.57 -6.48 -8.63
N ASP A 158 -14.99 -5.37 -8.03
CA ASP A 158 -15.59 -4.25 -8.74
C ASP A 158 -14.60 -3.09 -8.92
N PHE A 159 -14.93 -2.22 -9.85
CA PHE A 159 -14.22 -0.97 -10.07
C PHE A 159 -14.34 -0.06 -8.83
N THR A 160 -13.24 0.56 -8.43
CA THR A 160 -13.24 1.58 -7.37
C THR A 160 -13.75 2.94 -7.86
N PHE A 161 -13.88 3.10 -9.19
CA PHE A 161 -14.39 4.31 -9.84
C PHE A 161 -15.10 3.98 -11.17
N VAL A 162 -16.13 4.75 -11.55
CA VAL A 162 -16.89 4.55 -12.81
C VAL A 162 -17.07 5.88 -13.52
N VAL A 163 -16.71 5.96 -14.81
CA VAL A 163 -17.00 7.11 -15.68
C VAL A 163 -18.00 6.65 -16.75
N ARG A 164 -19.24 7.18 -16.71
CA ARG A 164 -20.38 7.08 -17.66
C ARG A 164 -20.57 5.81 -18.54
N MET A 165 -19.54 5.23 -19.16
CA MET A 165 -19.56 4.01 -19.98
C MET A 165 -18.41 3.01 -19.68
N SER A 166 -17.46 3.31 -18.78
CA SER A 166 -16.36 2.40 -18.39
C SER A 166 -16.01 2.51 -16.90
N GLY A 167 -15.70 1.37 -16.30
CA GLY A 167 -15.16 1.31 -14.94
C GLY A 167 -13.63 1.40 -14.93
N MET A 168 -13.07 1.96 -13.86
CA MET A 168 -11.63 1.99 -13.60
C MET A 168 -11.36 1.56 -12.15
N SER A 169 -10.34 0.73 -11.97
CA SER A 169 -9.85 0.38 -10.64
C SER A 169 -8.63 1.24 -10.36
N VAL A 170 -8.89 2.37 -9.71
CA VAL A 170 -7.86 3.23 -9.13
C VAL A 170 -7.65 2.81 -7.68
N VAL A 171 -6.50 2.20 -7.43
CA VAL A 171 -6.02 1.88 -6.09
C VAL A 171 -5.18 3.05 -5.60
#